data_AF-A0A1T1BUQ3-F1
#
_entry.id   AF-A0A1T1BUQ3-F1
#
_cell.length_a   1.000
_cell.length_b   1.000
_cell.length_c   1.000
_cell.angle_alpha   90.00
_cell.angle_beta   90.00
_cell.angle_gamma   90.00
#
_symmetry.space_group_name_H-M   'P 1'
#
loop_
_entity.id
_entity.type
_entity.pdbx_description
1 polymer ?
#
loop_
_entity_poly.entity_id
_entity_poly.type
_entity_poly.pdbx_seq_one_letter_code
_entity_poly.pdbx_strand_id
1 'polypeptide(L)'
;MITEVLKSLAYLYYPKNICPWNQQELYLETSEYKRLQSIIDFFDSDESQKTRNTIKEEFGKDLVLKDFQDFSRLDLQDRCYTFLLTVVEDGELCSITLYMSILIPYYVVKTTIHTSQIFISKSRLEELEKENQDCRKIKDLALDIEKIIEEKLSYTKFPEGIMNNIIDDISFQDSYLGEFKMFNAFFNNQVICQDENYN
;
A
#
# COMPACT_ATOMS: atom_id res chain seq x y z
N MET A 1 -23.13 2.04 1.89
CA MET A 1 -22.93 2.25 3.34
C MET A 1 -21.46 2.40 3.67
N ILE A 2 -20.60 1.41 3.37
CA ILE A 2 -19.16 1.51 3.66
C ILE A 2 -18.47 2.69 2.94
N THR A 3 -18.86 2.99 1.69
CA THR A 3 -18.34 4.13 0.92
C THR A 3 -18.53 5.46 1.63
N GLU A 4 -19.74 5.72 2.17
CA GLU A 4 -20.04 6.96 2.89
C GLU A 4 -19.28 7.05 4.22
N VAL A 5 -19.11 5.91 4.91
CA VAL A 5 -18.33 5.84 6.14
C VAL A 5 -16.86 6.20 5.86
N LEU A 6 -16.25 5.56 4.85
CA LEU A 6 -14.87 5.83 4.47
C LEU A 6 -14.70 7.26 3.95
N LYS A 7 -15.63 7.77 3.13
CA LYS A 7 -15.62 9.16 2.70
C LYS A 7 -15.68 10.13 3.89
N SER A 8 -16.51 9.83 4.88
CA SER A 8 -16.60 10.62 6.11
C SER A 8 -15.30 10.58 6.93
N LEU A 9 -14.63 9.43 6.99
CA LEU A 9 -13.32 9.31 7.61
C LEU A 9 -12.24 10.09 6.86
N ALA A 10 -12.26 10.10 5.53
CA ALA A 10 -11.34 10.90 4.73
C ALA A 10 -11.44 12.40 5.09
N TYR A 11 -12.65 12.92 5.29
CA TYR A 11 -12.85 14.31 5.72
C TYR A 11 -12.34 14.63 7.13
N LEU A 12 -11.90 13.65 7.91
CA LEU A 12 -11.17 13.91 9.17
C LEU A 12 -9.71 14.32 8.92
N TYR A 13 -9.16 13.98 7.76
CA TYR A 13 -7.74 14.12 7.46
C TYR A 13 -7.47 15.12 6.33
N TYR A 14 -8.46 15.37 5.48
CA TYR A 14 -8.32 16.26 4.34
C TYR A 14 -9.39 17.36 4.34
N PRO A 15 -9.00 18.63 4.21
CA PRO A 15 -9.96 19.73 4.14
C PRO A 15 -10.73 19.70 2.82
N LYS A 16 -12.00 20.09 2.88
CA LYS A 16 -12.88 20.14 1.71
C LYS A 16 -12.66 21.40 0.89
N ASN A 17 -12.56 21.26 -0.43
CA ASN A 17 -12.46 22.35 -1.41
C ASN A 17 -11.28 23.31 -1.18
N ILE A 18 -10.21 22.84 -0.53
CA ILE A 18 -8.96 23.60 -0.37
C ILE A 18 -7.89 22.82 -1.13
N CYS A 19 -7.26 23.47 -2.09
CA CYS A 19 -6.22 22.85 -2.90
C CYS A 19 -4.82 23.28 -2.45
N PRO A 20 -3.91 22.34 -2.14
CA PRO A 20 -2.59 22.69 -1.62
C PRO A 20 -1.73 23.45 -2.65
N TRP A 21 -2.05 23.33 -3.96
CA TRP A 21 -1.34 24.02 -5.03
C TRP A 21 -1.63 25.52 -5.12
N ASN A 22 -2.86 25.94 -4.81
CA ASN A 22 -3.29 27.34 -4.94
C ASN A 22 -3.56 28.01 -3.58
N GLN A 23 -3.77 27.22 -2.53
CA GLN A 23 -4.13 27.66 -1.18
C GLN A 23 -3.24 26.97 -0.13
N GLN A 24 -1.94 26.86 -0.40
CA GLN A 24 -0.99 26.11 0.43
C GLN A 24 -1.02 26.52 1.91
N GLU A 25 -0.89 27.81 2.21
CA GLU A 25 -0.88 28.30 3.60
C GLU A 25 -2.17 27.93 4.34
N LEU A 26 -3.32 28.17 3.69
CA LEU A 26 -4.62 27.81 4.24
C LEU A 26 -4.75 26.29 4.47
N TYR A 27 -4.24 25.48 3.54
CA TYR A 27 -4.27 24.03 3.64
C TYR A 27 -3.46 23.53 4.85
N LEU A 28 -2.23 24.02 5.00
CA LEU A 28 -1.32 23.67 6.09
C LEU A 28 -1.85 24.10 7.47
N GLU A 29 -2.68 25.15 7.51
CA GLU A 29 -3.28 25.62 8.75
C GLU A 29 -4.52 24.81 9.19
N THR A 30 -5.12 24.02 8.29
CA THR A 30 -6.32 23.24 8.60
C THR A 30 -6.10 22.22 9.71
N SER A 31 -7.16 21.97 10.48
CA SER A 31 -7.12 21.00 11.59
C SER A 31 -6.96 19.56 11.09
N GLU A 32 -7.52 19.30 9.91
CA GLU A 32 -7.54 18.06 9.18
C GLU A 32 -6.12 17.67 8.77
N TYR A 33 -5.41 18.57 8.09
CA TYR A 33 -4.02 18.34 7.70
C TYR A 33 -3.09 18.18 8.91
N LYS A 34 -3.24 19.02 9.94
CA LYS A 34 -2.45 18.90 11.17
C LYS A 34 -2.68 17.55 11.87
N ARG A 35 -3.93 17.06 11.88
CA ARG A 35 -4.27 15.73 12.41
C ARG A 35 -3.62 14.63 11.59
N LEU A 36 -3.70 14.70 10.26
CA LEU A 36 -3.06 13.75 9.36
C LEU A 36 -1.55 13.68 9.60
N GLN A 37 -0.88 14.84 9.59
CA GLN A 37 0.56 14.92 9.80
C GLN A 37 0.96 14.34 11.16
N SER A 38 0.23 14.67 12.23
CA SER A 38 0.51 14.14 13.56
C SER A 38 0.41 12.61 13.63
N ILE A 39 -0.49 11.99 12.87
CA ILE A 39 -0.61 10.52 12.81
C ILE A 39 0.57 9.93 12.03
N ILE A 40 0.91 10.52 10.88
CA ILE A 40 2.06 10.09 10.07
C ILE A 40 3.35 10.18 10.91
N ASP A 41 3.59 11.31 11.58
CA ASP A 41 4.75 11.52 12.45
C ASP A 41 4.82 10.49 13.59
N PHE A 42 3.67 10.16 14.19
CA PHE A 42 3.60 9.12 15.21
C PHE A 42 4.02 7.76 14.65
N PHE A 43 3.50 7.36 13.49
CA PHE A 43 3.83 6.08 12.87
C PHE A 43 5.22 6.05 12.23
N ASP A 44 5.83 7.20 11.96
CA ASP A 44 7.20 7.31 11.46
C ASP A 44 8.25 7.35 12.58
N SER A 45 7.83 7.64 13.82
CA SER A 45 8.72 7.68 14.98
C SER A 45 9.46 6.35 15.25
N ASP A 46 10.57 6.43 15.98
CA ASP A 46 11.35 5.27 16.44
C ASP A 46 10.52 4.29 17.29
N GLU A 47 9.52 4.79 18.02
CA GLU A 47 8.63 3.94 18.82
C GLU A 47 7.76 3.07 17.91
N SER A 48 7.26 3.63 16.82
CA SER A 48 6.44 2.93 15.82
C SER A 48 7.27 2.04 14.88
N GLN A 49 8.59 2.17 14.84
CA GLN A 49 9.45 1.17 14.19
C GLN A 49 9.30 -0.21 14.83
N LYS A 50 8.96 -0.30 16.13
CA LYS A 50 8.67 -1.59 16.77
C LYS A 50 7.48 -2.28 16.12
N THR A 51 6.41 -1.54 15.83
CA THR A 51 5.24 -2.06 15.12
C THR A 51 5.63 -2.59 13.73
N ARG A 52 6.40 -1.81 12.96
CA ARG A 52 6.92 -2.26 11.66
C ARG A 52 7.78 -3.52 11.77
N ASN A 53 8.63 -3.61 12.79
CA ASN A 53 9.46 -4.78 13.03
C ASN A 53 8.63 -6.01 13.43
N THR A 54 7.61 -5.85 14.27
CA THR A 54 6.70 -6.95 14.62
C THR A 54 5.97 -7.48 13.39
N ILE A 55 5.53 -6.60 12.47
CA ILE A 55 4.92 -7.02 11.20
C ILE A 55 5.93 -7.85 10.38
N LYS A 56 7.18 -7.38 10.26
CA LYS A 56 8.26 -8.13 9.57
C LYS A 56 8.56 -9.46 10.24
N GLU A 57 8.55 -9.53 11.57
CA GLU A 57 8.78 -10.76 12.32
C GLU A 57 7.71 -11.81 12.06
N GLU A 58 6.44 -11.41 11.86
CA GLU A 58 5.38 -12.34 11.47
C GLU A 58 5.63 -12.95 10.09
N PHE A 59 6.08 -12.15 9.11
CA PHE A 59 6.48 -12.66 7.79
C PHE A 59 7.79 -13.46 7.83
N GLY A 60 8.72 -13.11 8.72
CA GLY A 60 10.01 -13.77 8.92
C GLY A 60 9.94 -15.23 9.37
N LYS A 61 8.76 -15.70 9.80
CA LYS A 61 8.50 -17.10 10.16
C LYS A 61 8.34 -18.00 8.93
N ASP A 62 8.06 -17.44 7.77
CA ASP A 62 7.93 -18.16 6.51
C ASP A 62 9.23 -18.08 5.68
N LEU A 63 9.57 -19.17 4.98
CA LEU A 63 10.83 -19.30 4.25
C LEU A 63 10.99 -18.30 3.09
N VAL A 64 9.89 -17.90 2.46
CA VAL A 64 9.84 -16.95 1.33
C VAL A 64 9.41 -15.58 1.81
N LEU A 65 8.38 -15.50 2.66
CA LEU A 65 7.87 -14.19 3.09
C LEU A 65 8.88 -13.43 3.98
N LYS A 66 9.89 -14.09 4.55
CA LYS A 66 11.00 -13.41 5.26
C LYS A 66 11.72 -12.35 4.42
N ASP A 67 11.67 -12.47 3.08
CA ASP A 67 12.32 -11.55 2.15
C ASP A 67 11.44 -10.34 1.81
N PHE A 68 10.32 -10.15 2.53
CA PHE A 68 9.50 -8.94 2.49
C PHE A 68 10.34 -7.70 2.82
N GLN A 69 10.54 -6.85 1.82
CA GLN A 69 11.22 -5.58 1.97
C GLN A 69 10.24 -4.47 2.34
N ASP A 70 10.69 -3.52 3.13
CA ASP A 70 9.88 -2.37 3.55
C ASP A 70 10.25 -1.14 2.73
N PHE A 71 9.28 -0.66 1.99
CA PHE A 71 9.32 0.49 1.09
C PHE A 71 8.41 1.62 1.59
N SER A 72 8.00 1.61 2.85
CA SER A 72 7.15 2.64 3.43
C SER A 72 7.81 4.02 3.30
N ARG A 73 7.07 5.02 2.78
CA ARG A 73 7.52 6.41 2.60
C ARG A 73 6.71 7.38 3.44
N LEU A 74 6.64 7.13 4.75
CA LEU A 74 5.94 8.03 5.69
C LEU A 74 6.59 9.43 5.74
N ASP A 75 7.89 9.51 5.47
CA ASP A 75 8.65 10.75 5.28
C ASP A 75 8.13 11.60 4.10
N LEU A 76 7.51 10.96 3.10
CA LEU A 76 6.83 11.60 1.98
C LEU A 76 5.30 11.67 2.18
N GLN A 77 4.85 11.52 3.42
CA GLN A 77 3.45 11.57 3.83
C GLN A 77 2.57 10.48 3.20
N ASP A 78 3.12 9.28 2.97
CA ASP A 78 2.27 8.09 2.73
C ASP A 78 1.39 7.80 3.95
N ARG A 79 0.20 7.25 3.70
CA ARG A 79 -0.80 6.89 4.71
C ARG A 79 -0.83 5.38 4.96
N CYS A 80 0.20 4.67 4.52
CA CYS A 80 0.34 3.23 4.72
C CYS A 80 1.79 2.80 4.88
N TYR A 81 1.97 1.65 5.52
CA TYR A 81 3.17 0.85 5.31
C TYR A 81 3.09 0.14 3.97
N THR A 82 4.21 0.13 3.25
CA THR A 82 4.33 -0.52 1.94
C THR A 82 5.40 -1.58 2.04
N PHE A 83 5.02 -2.83 1.84
CA PHE A 83 5.96 -3.93 1.78
C PHE A 83 5.96 -4.58 0.40
N LEU A 84 7.12 -5.01 -0.05
CA LEU A 84 7.32 -5.60 -1.36
C LEU A 84 8.04 -6.94 -1.23
N LEU A 85 7.48 -7.96 -1.84
CA LEU A 85 8.15 -9.23 -2.11
C LEU A 85 8.30 -9.39 -3.61
N THR A 86 9.50 -9.81 -4.01
CA THR A 86 9.80 -10.11 -5.40
C THR A 86 10.08 -11.60 -5.52
N VAL A 87 9.42 -12.27 -6.45
CA VAL A 87 9.56 -13.69 -6.72
C VAL A 87 9.76 -13.92 -8.22
N VAL A 88 10.38 -15.04 -8.58
CA VAL A 88 10.45 -15.48 -9.97
C VAL A 88 9.50 -16.65 -10.14
N GLU A 89 8.57 -16.55 -11.09
CA GLU A 89 7.62 -17.61 -11.46
C GLU A 89 7.61 -17.76 -12.98
N ASP A 90 7.81 -18.98 -13.48
CA ASP A 90 7.77 -19.33 -14.90
C ASP A 90 8.72 -18.46 -15.76
N GLY A 91 9.90 -18.14 -15.23
CA GLY A 91 10.89 -17.26 -15.88
C GLY A 91 10.51 -15.77 -15.93
N GLU A 92 9.45 -15.35 -15.22
CA GLU A 92 9.05 -13.95 -15.09
C GLU A 92 9.30 -13.43 -13.67
N LEU A 93 9.74 -12.17 -13.58
CA LEU A 93 9.87 -11.49 -12.30
C LEU A 93 8.50 -10.96 -11.92
N CYS A 94 7.99 -11.42 -10.81
CA CYS A 94 6.70 -11.03 -10.27
C CYS A 94 6.92 -10.38 -8.91
N SER A 95 6.02 -9.48 -8.52
CA SER A 95 6.06 -8.86 -7.20
C SER A 95 4.71 -8.83 -6.53
N ILE A 96 4.70 -9.03 -5.22
CA ILE A 96 3.55 -8.82 -4.34
C ILE A 96 3.83 -7.56 -3.53
N THR A 97 2.95 -6.56 -3.66
CA THR A 97 2.99 -5.34 -2.87
C THR A 97 1.84 -5.35 -1.87
N LEU A 98 2.17 -5.18 -0.61
CA LEU A 98 1.23 -5.05 0.49
C LEU A 98 1.21 -3.60 0.96
N TYR A 99 0.02 -2.98 0.93
CA TYR A 99 -0.24 -1.69 1.54
C TYR A 99 -1.08 -1.89 2.80
N MET A 100 -0.59 -1.44 3.95
CA MET A 100 -1.32 -1.47 5.23
C MET A 100 -1.58 -0.05 5.71
N SER A 101 -2.84 0.38 5.71
CA SER A 101 -3.18 1.75 6.11
C SER A 101 -2.85 1.99 7.59
N ILE A 102 -2.34 3.17 7.91
CA ILE A 102 -2.14 3.64 9.29
C ILE A 102 -3.34 4.47 9.79
N LEU A 103 -4.25 4.84 8.88
CA LEU A 103 -5.43 5.64 9.20
C LEU A 103 -6.65 4.78 9.54
N ILE A 104 -6.75 3.61 8.91
CA ILE A 104 -7.85 2.65 9.07
C ILE A 104 -7.28 1.22 9.07
N PRO A 105 -7.94 0.23 9.71
CA PRO A 105 -7.45 -1.14 9.79
C PRO A 105 -7.73 -1.93 8.49
N TYR A 106 -7.36 -1.35 7.35
CA TYR A 106 -7.53 -1.95 6.04
C TYR A 106 -6.21 -2.12 5.30
N TYR A 107 -6.14 -3.15 4.47
CA TYR A 107 -4.98 -3.44 3.64
C TYR A 107 -5.35 -3.71 2.19
N VAL A 108 -4.36 -3.59 1.30
CA VAL A 108 -4.45 -3.95 -0.12
C VAL A 108 -3.25 -4.81 -0.48
N VAL A 109 -3.48 -5.95 -1.14
CA VAL A 109 -2.43 -6.75 -1.76
C VAL A 109 -2.56 -6.61 -3.27
N LYS A 110 -1.45 -6.29 -3.94
CA LYS A 110 -1.36 -6.21 -5.40
C LYS A 110 -0.25 -7.13 -5.90
N THR A 111 -0.56 -7.99 -6.85
CA THR A 111 0.42 -8.76 -7.62
C THR A 111 0.74 -8.01 -8.92
N THR A 112 1.99 -8.03 -9.37
CA THR A 112 2.41 -7.40 -10.63
C THR A 112 3.43 -8.29 -11.32
N ILE A 113 3.27 -8.51 -12.62
CA ILE A 113 4.22 -9.21 -13.46
C ILE A 113 5.05 -8.19 -14.25
N HIS A 114 6.37 -8.25 -14.11
CA HIS A 114 7.30 -7.33 -14.76
C HIS A 114 7.74 -7.89 -16.11
N THR A 115 6.97 -7.59 -17.16
CA THR A 115 7.19 -8.09 -18.54
C THR A 115 8.40 -7.48 -19.26
N SER A 116 8.92 -6.33 -18.80
CA SER A 116 10.11 -5.69 -19.39
C SER A 116 11.23 -5.55 -18.37
N GLN A 117 12.00 -6.61 -18.17
CA GLN A 117 13.17 -6.59 -17.31
C GLN A 117 14.37 -6.02 -18.07
N ILE A 118 14.46 -4.68 -18.15
CA ILE A 118 15.62 -4.01 -18.72
C ILE A 118 16.90 -4.33 -17.93
N PHE A 119 16.75 -4.73 -16.65
CA PHE A 119 17.86 -4.84 -15.69
C PHE A 119 18.24 -6.27 -15.27
N ILE A 120 17.46 -7.29 -15.65
CA ILE A 120 17.75 -8.69 -15.28
C ILE A 120 17.78 -9.54 -16.54
N SER A 121 18.89 -10.23 -16.78
CA SER A 121 19.01 -11.15 -17.91
C SER A 121 18.18 -12.42 -17.68
N LYS A 122 17.69 -13.03 -18.77
CA LYS A 122 16.98 -14.33 -18.69
C LYS A 122 17.79 -15.40 -17.96
N SER A 123 19.11 -15.44 -18.19
CA SER A 123 20.01 -16.38 -17.49
C SER A 123 20.00 -16.18 -15.98
N ARG A 124 19.89 -14.93 -15.51
CA ARG A 124 19.84 -14.62 -14.08
C ARG A 124 18.49 -15.00 -13.47
N LEU A 125 17.40 -14.90 -14.22
CA LEU A 125 16.09 -15.40 -13.79
C LEU A 125 16.09 -16.91 -13.64
N GLU A 126 16.64 -17.64 -14.61
CA GLU A 126 16.75 -19.10 -14.55
C GLU A 126 17.62 -19.56 -13.37
N GLU A 127 18.65 -18.80 -13.00
CA GLU A 127 19.43 -19.05 -11.78
C GLU A 127 18.58 -18.83 -10.52
N LEU A 128 17.88 -17.69 -10.42
CA LEU A 128 17.03 -17.36 -9.27
C LEU A 128 15.87 -18.36 -9.11
N GLU A 129 15.31 -18.83 -10.21
CA GLU A 129 14.24 -19.84 -10.21
C GLU A 129 14.76 -21.22 -9.77
N LYS A 130 16.01 -21.57 -10.10
CA LYS A 130 16.67 -22.81 -9.60
C LYS A 130 17.09 -22.71 -8.14
N GLU A 131 17.45 -21.51 -7.68
CA GLU A 131 17.75 -21.23 -6.27
C GLU A 131 16.47 -21.20 -5.42
N ASN A 132 15.31 -20.94 -6.04
CA ASN A 132 14.02 -20.93 -5.37
C ASN A 132 13.59 -22.36 -5.01
N GLN A 133 13.69 -22.68 -3.72
CA GLN A 133 13.29 -24.00 -3.18
C GLN A 133 11.79 -24.09 -2.90
N ASP A 134 11.05 -23.00 -3.09
CA ASP A 134 9.61 -22.94 -2.88
C ASP A 134 8.83 -23.23 -4.18
N CYS A 135 7.78 -24.03 -4.08
CA CYS A 135 6.92 -24.39 -5.21
C CYS A 135 5.61 -23.58 -5.26
N ARG A 136 5.35 -22.71 -4.28
CA ARG A 136 4.15 -21.87 -4.21
C ARG A 136 4.16 -20.84 -5.33
N LYS A 137 3.01 -20.66 -5.98
CA LYS A 137 2.80 -19.64 -7.01
C LYS A 137 2.58 -18.26 -6.36
N ILE A 138 2.72 -17.19 -7.13
CA ILE A 138 2.50 -15.83 -6.61
C ILE A 138 1.11 -15.65 -6.00
N LYS A 139 0.10 -16.31 -6.57
CA LYS A 139 -1.28 -16.28 -6.05
C LYS A 139 -1.39 -16.96 -4.68
N ASP A 140 -0.71 -18.07 -4.48
CA ASP A 140 -0.71 -18.80 -3.20
C ASP A 140 0.02 -17.97 -2.13
N LEU A 141 1.16 -17.38 -2.48
CA LEU A 141 1.90 -16.47 -1.61
C LEU A 141 1.04 -15.24 -1.23
N ALA A 142 0.29 -14.67 -2.17
CA ALA A 142 -0.63 -13.58 -1.90
C ALA A 142 -1.71 -13.98 -0.88
N LEU A 143 -2.30 -15.17 -1.01
CA LEU A 143 -3.27 -15.70 -0.05
C LEU A 143 -2.66 -15.96 1.34
N ASP A 144 -1.43 -16.45 1.39
CA ASP A 144 -0.70 -16.64 2.66
C ASP A 144 -0.48 -15.29 3.37
N ILE A 145 -0.10 -14.26 2.61
CA ILE A 145 0.05 -12.88 3.12
C ILE A 145 -1.28 -12.36 3.65
N GLU A 146 -2.37 -12.48 2.88
CA GLU A 146 -3.72 -12.08 3.30
C GLU A 146 -4.10 -12.75 4.63
N LYS A 147 -3.88 -14.06 4.74
CA LYS A 147 -4.17 -14.82 5.95
C LYS A 147 -3.37 -14.33 7.16
N ILE A 148 -2.07 -14.07 7.01
CA ILE A 148 -1.23 -13.53 8.10
C ILE A 148 -1.78 -12.18 8.57
N ILE A 149 -2.13 -11.29 7.63
CA ILE A 149 -2.62 -9.96 7.94
C ILE A 149 -3.97 -10.00 8.67
N GLU A 150 -4.90 -10.82 8.19
CA GLU A 150 -6.24 -10.92 8.78
C GLU A 150 -6.20 -11.64 10.15
N GLU A 151 -5.48 -12.76 10.25
CA GLU A 151 -5.48 -13.57 11.48
C GLU A 151 -4.54 -13.06 12.56
N LYS A 152 -3.39 -12.47 12.20
CA LYS A 152 -2.37 -12.04 13.16
C LYS A 152 -2.39 -10.54 13.40
N LEU A 153 -2.67 -9.75 12.37
CA LEU A 153 -2.59 -8.29 12.44
C LEU A 153 -3.98 -7.63 12.59
N SER A 154 -5.07 -8.40 12.46
CA SER A 154 -6.46 -7.92 12.62
C SER A 154 -6.85 -6.81 11.65
N TYR A 155 -6.27 -6.82 10.45
CA TYR A 155 -6.64 -5.93 9.36
C TYR A 155 -7.71 -6.60 8.48
N THR A 156 -8.46 -5.81 7.70
CA THR A 156 -9.47 -6.31 6.75
C THR A 156 -9.11 -5.92 5.32
N LYS A 157 -9.37 -6.77 4.33
CA LYS A 157 -9.12 -6.42 2.92
C LYS A 157 -9.96 -5.21 2.50
N PHE A 158 -9.33 -4.23 1.85
CA PHE A 158 -10.01 -3.02 1.40
C PHE A 158 -10.99 -3.36 0.27
N PRO A 159 -12.23 -2.82 0.26
CA PRO A 159 -13.21 -3.17 -0.77
C PRO A 159 -12.75 -2.69 -2.16
N GLU A 160 -12.45 -3.63 -3.06
CA GLU A 160 -11.90 -3.32 -4.39
C GLU A 160 -12.83 -2.42 -5.21
N GLY A 161 -14.15 -2.67 -5.12
CA GLY A 161 -15.16 -1.92 -5.87
C GLY A 161 -15.31 -0.44 -5.51
N ILE A 162 -14.65 0.06 -4.45
CA ILE A 162 -14.68 1.47 -4.07
C ILE A 162 -13.30 2.13 -4.07
N MET A 163 -12.24 1.35 -4.30
CA MET A 163 -10.85 1.80 -4.27
C MET A 163 -10.59 2.98 -5.23
N ASN A 164 -11.22 2.92 -6.40
CA ASN A 164 -11.12 3.93 -7.44
C ASN A 164 -12.22 5.01 -7.39
N ASN A 165 -13.09 5.00 -6.36
CA ASN A 165 -14.11 6.05 -6.22
C ASN A 165 -13.43 7.37 -5.91
N ILE A 166 -13.80 8.40 -6.68
CA ILE A 166 -13.28 9.75 -6.53
C ILE A 166 -13.99 10.45 -5.36
N ILE A 167 -13.24 11.22 -4.58
CA ILE A 167 -13.76 12.15 -3.58
C ILE A 167 -13.53 13.56 -4.13
N ASP A 168 -14.55 14.08 -4.83
CA ASP A 168 -14.42 15.22 -5.74
C ASP A 168 -13.92 16.52 -5.08
N ASP A 169 -14.21 16.69 -3.79
CA ASP A 169 -13.91 17.88 -2.99
C ASP A 169 -12.65 17.75 -2.14
N ILE A 170 -11.83 16.71 -2.33
CA ILE A 170 -10.52 16.56 -1.69
C ILE A 170 -9.40 16.67 -2.73
N SER A 171 -8.31 17.30 -2.31
CA SER A 171 -7.03 17.27 -3.02
C SER A 171 -5.91 17.11 -1.99
N PHE A 172 -4.82 16.46 -2.40
CA PHE A 172 -3.68 16.19 -1.53
C PHE A 172 -2.44 15.93 -2.40
N GLN A 173 -1.33 16.58 -2.05
CA GLN A 173 -0.06 16.49 -2.78
C GLN A 173 -0.26 16.66 -4.30
N ASP A 174 0.05 15.65 -5.11
CA ASP A 174 -0.01 15.62 -6.56
C ASP A 174 -1.40 15.34 -7.15
N SER A 175 -2.43 15.15 -6.32
CA SER A 175 -3.81 14.94 -6.78
C SER A 175 -4.64 16.22 -6.71
N TYR A 176 -5.24 16.64 -7.84
CA TYR A 176 -6.16 17.77 -7.88
C TYR A 176 -7.57 17.41 -7.39
N LEU A 177 -8.39 18.45 -7.16
CA LEU A 177 -9.81 18.27 -6.90
C LEU A 177 -10.46 17.54 -8.09
N GLY A 178 -11.30 16.56 -7.80
CA GLY A 178 -11.89 15.69 -8.82
C GLY A 178 -11.01 14.52 -9.28
N GLU A 179 -9.80 14.36 -8.73
CA GLU A 179 -8.89 13.24 -9.08
C GLU A 179 -8.57 12.34 -7.88
N PHE A 180 -8.73 12.84 -6.66
CA PHE A 180 -8.35 12.12 -5.45
C PHE A 180 -9.26 10.93 -5.16
N LYS A 181 -8.71 9.72 -5.19
CA LYS A 181 -9.46 8.46 -5.01
C LYS A 181 -9.48 8.01 -3.56
N MET A 182 -10.40 7.10 -3.24
CA MET A 182 -10.49 6.44 -1.95
C MET A 182 -9.18 5.70 -1.58
N PHE A 183 -8.50 5.10 -2.56
CA PHE A 183 -7.17 4.53 -2.35
C PHE A 183 -6.17 5.59 -1.86
N ASN A 184 -6.14 6.75 -2.51
CA ASN A 184 -5.24 7.83 -2.14
C ASN A 184 -5.54 8.34 -0.73
N ALA A 185 -6.81 8.40 -0.33
CA ALA A 185 -7.17 8.83 1.02
C ALA A 185 -6.56 7.97 2.15
N PHE A 186 -6.27 6.69 1.92
CA PHE A 186 -5.87 5.77 3.00
C PHE A 186 -4.54 5.05 2.80
N PHE A 187 -3.98 5.10 1.60
CA PHE A 187 -2.74 4.40 1.28
C PHE A 187 -1.70 5.40 0.75
N ASN A 188 -1.46 5.45 -0.56
CA ASN A 188 -0.51 6.39 -1.15
C ASN A 188 -1.04 6.95 -2.49
N ASN A 189 -0.25 7.80 -3.14
CA ASN A 189 -0.66 8.42 -4.41
C ASN A 189 -0.29 7.58 -5.64
N GLN A 190 0.07 6.31 -5.47
CA GLN A 190 0.31 5.46 -6.62
C GLN A 190 -0.97 5.20 -7.40
N VAL A 191 -0.82 5.14 -8.72
CA VAL A 191 -1.90 4.76 -9.62
C VAL A 191 -2.06 3.25 -9.58
N ILE A 192 -3.10 2.77 -8.91
CA ILE A 192 -3.52 1.38 -9.03
C ILE A 192 -4.40 1.24 -10.26
N CYS A 193 -3.81 0.80 -11.37
CA CYS A 193 -4.56 0.15 -12.43
C CYS A 193 -5.01 -1.23 -11.94
N GLN A 194 -6.30 -1.55 -12.10
CA GLN A 194 -6.77 -2.93 -12.05
C GLN A 194 -6.28 -3.60 -13.33
N ASP A 195 -5.44 -4.61 -13.21
CA ASP A 195 -5.15 -5.47 -14.35
C ASP A 195 -6.42 -6.27 -14.64
N GLU A 196 -7.11 -5.91 -15.72
CA GLU A 196 -8.19 -6.74 -16.25
C GLU A 196 -7.59 -8.07 -16.71
N ASN A 197 -8.04 -9.15 -16.08
CA ASN A 197 -7.94 -10.56 -16.48
C ASN A 197 -6.70 -11.34 -16.03
N TYR A 198 -6.90 -12.17 -15.00
CA TYR A 198 -6.36 -13.53 -14.99
C TYR A 198 -7.54 -14.51 -14.89
N ASN A 199 -8.09 -14.90 -16.05
CA ASN A 199 -8.82 -16.17 -16.19
C ASN A 199 -7.80 -17.29 -16.41
#